data_AF-A0A7G1KKE9-F1
#
_entry.id   AF-A0A7G1KKE9-F1
#
_cell.length_a   1.000
_cell.length_b   1.000
_cell.length_c   1.000
_cell.angle_alpha   90.00
_cell.angle_beta   90.00
_cell.angle_gamma   90.00
#
_symmetry.space_group_name_H-M   'P 1'
#
loop_
_entity.id
_entity.type
_entity.pdbx_description
1 polymer ?
#
loop_
_entity_poly.entity_id
_entity_poly.type
_entity_poly.pdbx_seq_one_letter_code
_entity_poly.pdbx_strand_id
1 'polypeptide(L)'
;MAIIGAFAALALARPGEFRGRTLELVGDALTPPEVAAEMSAAVGRPIPYLQRPIEELRRINERFARGYELINSGAISDIDVDVAELRRLHPGLMTLRDWLKHRGAQLLRPLLG
;
A
#
# COMPACT_ATOMS: atom_id res chain seq x y z
N MET A 1 -11.02 -3.03 8.13
CA MET A 1 -10.13 -3.43 9.25
C MET A 1 -8.68 -3.36 8.77
N ALA A 2 -7.67 -3.26 9.63
CA ALA A 2 -6.27 -3.34 9.19
C ALA A 2 -5.97 -4.75 8.63
N ILE A 3 -5.43 -4.82 7.40
CA ILE A 3 -5.29 -6.05 6.59
C ILE A 3 -4.52 -7.14 7.35
N ILE A 4 -3.40 -6.79 7.97
CA ILE A 4 -2.53 -7.73 8.69
C ILE A 4 -3.30 -8.43 9.83
N GLY A 5 -4.06 -7.68 10.61
CA GLY A 5 -4.83 -8.25 11.73
C GLY A 5 -5.93 -9.20 11.26
N ALA A 6 -6.61 -8.87 10.15
CA ALA A 6 -7.63 -9.72 9.58
C ALA A 6 -7.06 -11.07 9.09
N PHE A 7 -5.93 -11.04 8.38
CA PHE A 7 -5.28 -12.27 7.91
C PHE A 7 -4.62 -13.09 9.03
N ALA A 8 -4.05 -12.43 10.04
CA ALA A 8 -3.55 -13.13 11.23
C ALA A 8 -4.68 -13.87 11.96
N ALA A 9 -5.84 -13.24 12.13
CA ALA A 9 -7.01 -13.88 12.73
C ALA A 9 -7.52 -15.05 11.88
N LEU A 10 -7.57 -14.92 10.55
CA LEU A 10 -7.92 -16.01 9.64
C LEU A 10 -6.97 -17.20 9.76
N ALA A 11 -5.66 -16.95 9.78
CA ALA A 11 -4.65 -18.00 9.91
C ALA A 11 -4.74 -18.76 11.24
N LEU A 12 -5.02 -18.04 12.34
CA LEU A 12 -5.23 -18.65 13.65
C LEU A 12 -6.53 -19.45 13.75
N ALA A 13 -7.61 -18.96 13.11
CA ALA A 13 -8.92 -19.63 13.13
C ALA A 13 -8.97 -20.86 12.22
N ARG A 14 -8.14 -20.91 11.17
CA ARG A 14 -8.13 -21.99 10.17
C ARG A 14 -6.71 -22.55 9.98
N PRO A 15 -6.09 -23.11 11.02
CA PRO A 15 -4.69 -23.53 10.95
C PRO A 15 -4.44 -24.60 9.87
N GLY A 16 -5.42 -25.45 9.57
CA GLY A 16 -5.32 -26.43 8.49
C GLY A 16 -5.20 -25.82 7.08
N GLU A 17 -5.72 -24.61 6.86
CA GLU A 17 -5.68 -23.91 5.57
C GLU A 17 -4.43 -23.03 5.42
N PHE A 18 -3.82 -22.58 6.53
CA PHE A 18 -2.78 -21.55 6.52
C PHE A 18 -1.41 -22.02 7.04
N ARG A 19 -1.32 -23.16 7.74
CA ARG A 19 -0.05 -23.66 8.27
C ARG A 19 0.95 -23.93 7.13
N GLY A 20 2.15 -23.36 7.25
CA GLY A 20 3.22 -23.52 6.27
C GLY A 20 3.06 -22.69 4.99
N ARG A 21 2.00 -21.88 4.88
CA ARG A 21 1.84 -20.93 3.76
C ARG A 21 2.50 -19.60 4.09
N THR A 22 3.18 -19.04 3.10
CA THR A 22 3.58 -17.63 3.08
C THR A 22 2.60 -16.88 2.19
N LEU A 23 2.01 -15.81 2.71
CA LEU A 23 1.10 -14.94 1.96
C LEU A 23 1.67 -13.54 1.96
N GLU A 24 1.83 -12.98 0.77
CA GLU A 24 2.12 -11.56 0.57
C GLU A 24 0.81 -10.79 0.64
N LEU A 25 0.77 -9.72 1.43
CA LEU A 25 -0.47 -9.00 1.73
C LEU A 25 -0.45 -7.62 1.06
N VAL A 26 -1.37 -7.41 0.11
CA VAL A 26 -1.53 -6.14 -0.61
C VAL A 26 -3.00 -5.74 -0.59
N GLY A 27 -3.29 -4.49 -0.19
CA GLY A 27 -4.65 -3.94 -0.24
C GLY A 27 -4.98 -3.25 -1.57
N ASP A 28 -3.96 -2.67 -2.21
CA ASP A 28 -4.05 -1.95 -3.47
C ASP A 28 -2.68 -1.89 -4.14
N ALA A 29 -2.66 -1.82 -5.47
CA ALA A 29 -1.44 -1.74 -6.27
C ALA A 29 -1.55 -0.54 -7.21
N LEU A 30 -1.04 0.60 -6.75
CA LEU A 30 -1.15 1.88 -7.44
C LEU A 30 0.25 2.46 -7.68
N THR A 31 0.42 3.07 -8.84
CA THR A 31 1.58 3.92 -9.13
C THR A 31 1.52 5.20 -8.30
N PRO A 32 2.65 5.88 -8.06
CA PRO A 32 2.64 7.14 -7.29
C PRO A 32 1.71 8.24 -7.85
N PRO A 33 1.56 8.43 -9.18
CA PRO A 33 0.56 9.35 -9.74
C PRO A 33 -0.89 8.95 -9.42
N GLU A 34 -1.22 7.65 -9.45
CA GLU A 34 -2.56 7.16 -9.10
C GLU A 34 -2.86 7.37 -7.61
N VAL A 35 -1.88 7.15 -6.73
CA VAL A 35 -1.99 7.50 -5.31
C VAL A 35 -2.30 8.98 -5.14
N ALA A 36 -1.59 9.86 -5.84
CA ALA A 36 -1.84 11.30 -5.79
C ALA A 36 -3.24 11.68 -6.31
N ALA A 37 -3.74 10.99 -7.34
CA ALA A 37 -5.09 11.18 -7.86
C ALA A 37 -6.16 10.77 -6.83
N GLU A 38 -6.02 9.61 -6.18
CA GLU A 38 -6.94 9.15 -5.13
C GLU A 38 -6.94 10.12 -3.93
N MET A 39 -5.77 10.58 -3.50
CA MET A 39 -5.66 11.57 -2.44
C MET A 39 -6.32 12.89 -2.83
N SER A 40 -6.12 13.35 -4.07
CA SER A 40 -6.73 14.58 -4.59
C SER A 40 -8.26 14.49 -4.57
N ALA A 41 -8.81 13.37 -5.05
CA ALA A 41 -10.24 13.10 -5.06
C ALA A 41 -10.81 13.06 -3.64
N ALA A 42 -10.10 12.42 -2.70
CA ALA A 42 -10.57 12.28 -1.32
C ALA A 42 -10.57 13.59 -0.52
N VAL A 43 -9.61 14.49 -0.78
CA VAL A 43 -9.53 15.79 -0.10
C VAL A 43 -10.35 16.87 -0.83
N GLY A 44 -10.61 16.71 -2.12
CA GLY A 44 -11.34 17.68 -2.96
C GLY A 44 -10.46 18.82 -3.48
N ARG A 45 -9.14 18.61 -3.59
CA ARG A 45 -8.19 19.58 -4.16
C ARG A 45 -7.04 18.88 -4.87
N PRO A 46 -6.38 19.51 -5.85
CA PRO A 46 -5.23 18.92 -6.52
C PRO A 46 -4.06 18.69 -5.56
N ILE A 47 -3.49 17.49 -5.58
CA ILE A 47 -2.24 17.09 -4.92
C ILE A 47 -1.32 16.55 -6.02
N PRO A 48 -0.26 17.29 -6.40
CA PRO A 48 0.64 16.83 -7.45
C PRO A 48 1.59 15.75 -6.93
N TYR A 49 1.91 14.78 -7.79
CA TYR A 49 3.05 13.89 -7.58
C TYR A 49 4.32 14.55 -8.13
N LEU A 50 5.38 14.59 -7.32
CA LEU A 50 6.70 15.06 -7.73
C LEU A 50 7.73 13.99 -7.37
N GLN A 51 8.28 13.33 -8.38
CA GLN A 51 9.38 12.38 -8.16
C GLN A 51 10.65 13.13 -7.77
N ARG A 52 11.24 12.77 -6.63
CA ARG A 52 12.52 13.33 -6.17
C ARG A 52 13.69 12.50 -6.72
N PRO A 53 14.84 13.13 -7.05
CA PRO A 53 16.04 12.39 -7.42
C PRO A 53 16.48 11.45 -6.29
N ILE A 54 16.82 10.21 -6.65
CA ILE A 54 17.21 9.19 -5.65
C ILE A 54 18.44 9.58 -4.84
N GLU A 55 19.33 10.39 -5.43
CA GLU A 55 20.54 10.90 -4.79
C GLU A 55 20.22 11.80 -3.58
N GLU A 56 19.09 12.50 -3.59
CA GLU A 56 18.65 13.26 -2.42
C GLU A 56 18.25 12.33 -1.27
N LEU A 57 17.55 11.24 -1.57
CA LEU A 57 17.20 10.23 -0.57
C LEU A 57 18.45 9.52 -0.05
N ARG A 58 19.44 9.27 -0.92
CA ARG A 58 20.72 8.64 -0.57
C ARG A 58 21.46 9.41 0.51
N ARG A 59 21.49 10.74 0.40
CA ARG A 59 22.09 11.63 1.41
C ARG A 59 21.42 11.54 2.78
N ILE A 60 20.14 11.14 2.83
CA ILE A 60 19.38 10.96 4.07
C ILE A 60 19.56 9.53 4.60
N ASN A 61 19.40 8.53 3.74
CA ASN A 61 19.48 7.11 4.11
C ASN A 61 19.78 6.22 2.89
N GLU A 62 21.00 5.69 2.83
CA GLU A 62 21.49 4.77 1.79
C GLU A 62 20.63 3.50 1.65
N ARG A 63 20.11 2.95 2.76
CA ARG A 63 19.28 1.74 2.70
C ARG A 63 17.95 2.01 2.03
N PHE A 64 17.33 3.16 2.32
CA PHE A 64 16.08 3.54 1.67
C PHE A 64 16.29 3.85 0.19
N ALA A 65 17.37 4.56 -0.16
CA ALA A 65 17.70 4.81 -1.57
C ALA A 65 17.79 3.50 -2.35
N ARG A 66 18.57 2.51 -1.87
CA ARG A 66 18.67 1.20 -2.52
C ARG A 66 17.34 0.47 -2.64
N GLY A 67 16.48 0.56 -1.62
CA GLY A 67 15.13 -0.03 -1.66
C GLY A 67 14.27 0.58 -2.78
N TYR A 68 14.25 1.91 -2.90
CA TYR A 68 13.52 2.59 -3.97
C TYR A 68 14.14 2.34 -5.36
N GLU A 69 15.45 2.16 -5.47
CA GLU A 69 16.09 1.77 -6.74
C GLU A 69 15.63 0.39 -7.22
N LEU A 70 15.51 -0.58 -6.30
CA LEU A 70 14.97 -1.91 -6.61
C LEU A 70 13.50 -1.85 -7.03
N ILE A 71 12.68 -1.03 -6.34
CA ILE A 71 11.27 -0.82 -6.71
C ILE A 71 11.19 -0.18 -8.12
N ASN A 72 11.94 0.88 -8.35
CA ASN A 72 11.88 1.64 -9.60
C ASN A 72 12.47 0.88 -10.80
N SER A 73 13.44 -0.01 -10.57
CA SER A 73 14.03 -0.85 -11.62
C SER A 73 13.15 -2.03 -12.02
N GLY A 74 12.09 -2.30 -11.27
CA GLY A 74 11.25 -3.47 -11.45
C GLY A 74 11.81 -4.75 -10.82
N ALA A 75 13.01 -4.69 -10.20
CA ALA A 75 13.68 -5.88 -9.66
C ALA A 75 12.92 -6.55 -8.51
N ILE A 76 11.97 -5.84 -7.89
CA ILE A 76 11.03 -6.38 -6.90
C ILE A 76 9.57 -6.17 -7.30
N SER A 77 9.30 -5.94 -8.60
CA SER A 77 7.95 -5.83 -9.13
C SER A 77 7.27 -7.18 -9.37
N ASP A 78 8.02 -8.27 -9.26
CA ASP A 78 7.53 -9.66 -9.38
C ASP A 78 6.94 -10.21 -8.07
N ILE A 79 6.50 -9.33 -7.17
CA ILE A 79 5.66 -9.75 -6.05
C ILE A 79 4.31 -10.13 -6.68
N ASP A 80 4.18 -11.39 -7.09
CA ASP A 80 3.01 -12.03 -7.69
C ASP A 80 1.91 -12.17 -6.63
N VAL A 81 1.43 -11.03 -6.12
CA VAL A 81 0.35 -11.02 -5.15
C VAL A 81 -0.95 -11.22 -5.88
N ASP A 82 -1.54 -12.39 -5.66
CA ASP A 82 -2.91 -12.66 -6.07
C ASP A 82 -3.88 -11.86 -5.19
N VAL A 83 -4.08 -10.58 -5.52
CA VAL A 83 -5.03 -9.69 -4.85
C VAL A 83 -6.46 -10.24 -4.97
N ALA A 84 -6.77 -11.02 -6.02
CA ALA A 84 -8.07 -11.66 -6.15
C ALA A 84 -8.25 -12.78 -5.11
N GLU A 85 -7.22 -13.60 -4.86
CA GLU A 85 -7.20 -14.56 -3.76
C GLU A 85 -7.38 -13.84 -2.42
N LEU A 86 -6.61 -12.76 -2.17
CA LEU A 86 -6.72 -12.00 -0.92
C LEU A 86 -8.13 -11.43 -0.71
N ARG A 87 -8.77 -10.90 -1.76
CA ARG A 87 -10.17 -10.44 -1.68
C ARG A 87 -11.16 -11.58 -1.47
N ARG A 88 -10.88 -12.77 -2.02
CA ARG A 88 -11.73 -13.95 -1.80
C ARG A 88 -11.63 -14.45 -0.36
N LEU A 89 -10.43 -14.42 0.23
CA LEU A 89 -10.19 -14.76 1.63
C LEU A 89 -10.72 -13.69 2.59
N HIS A 90 -10.64 -12.42 2.20
CA HIS A 90 -11.14 -11.29 2.96
C HIS A 90 -11.86 -10.28 2.03
N PRO A 91 -13.19 -10.39 1.85
CA PRO A 91 -13.95 -9.47 1.00
C PRO A 91 -13.89 -8.00 1.44
N GLY A 92 -13.57 -7.76 2.71
CA GLY A 92 -13.36 -6.43 3.29
C GLY A 92 -11.92 -5.91 3.16
N LEU A 93 -11.11 -6.49 2.27
CA LEU A 93 -9.73 -6.06 2.00
C LEU A 93 -9.74 -4.57 1.62
N MET A 94 -9.16 -3.75 2.49
CA MET A 94 -9.24 -2.30 2.39
C MET A 94 -8.35 -1.77 1.26
N THR A 95 -8.95 -1.09 0.29
CA THR A 95 -8.22 -0.34 -0.74
C THR A 95 -7.70 1.00 -0.21
N LEU A 96 -6.81 1.67 -0.95
CA LEU A 96 -6.39 3.03 -0.59
C LEU A 96 -7.59 3.97 -0.56
N ARG A 97 -8.48 3.87 -1.55
CA ARG A 97 -9.70 4.67 -1.66
C ARG A 97 -10.61 4.47 -0.45
N ASP A 98 -10.81 3.24 -0.01
CA ASP A 98 -11.62 2.96 1.18
C ASP A 98 -10.98 3.57 2.42
N TRP A 99 -9.68 3.41 2.60
CA TRP A 99 -8.98 4.02 3.73
C TRP A 99 -9.11 5.55 3.74
N LEU A 100 -8.94 6.19 2.58
CA LEU A 100 -9.08 7.63 2.41
C LEU A 100 -10.49 8.11 2.80
N LYS A 101 -11.54 7.37 2.40
CA LYS A 101 -12.93 7.68 2.78
C LYS A 101 -13.18 7.57 4.28
N HIS A 102 -12.63 6.54 4.93
CA HIS A 102 -12.91 6.27 6.35
C HIS A 102 -12.06 7.09 7.32
N ARG A 103 -10.80 7.37 6.97
CA ARG A 103 -9.84 8.02 7.88
C ARG A 103 -8.82 8.92 7.17
N GLY A 104 -8.30 8.48 6.03
CA GLY A 104 -7.14 9.13 5.40
C GLY A 104 -7.38 10.59 5.03
N ALA A 105 -8.54 10.93 4.45
CA ALA A 105 -8.85 12.31 4.09
C ALA A 105 -8.87 13.26 5.32
N GLN A 106 -9.36 12.79 6.47
CA GLN A 106 -9.35 13.58 7.71
C GLN A 106 -7.92 13.87 8.19
N LEU A 107 -7.01 12.90 8.05
CA LEU A 107 -5.60 13.06 8.42
C LEU A 107 -4.82 13.96 7.46
N LEU A 108 -5.20 13.97 6.18
CA LEU A 108 -4.50 14.74 5.14
C LEU A 108 -4.90 16.23 5.14
N ARG A 109 -6.17 16.55 5.42
CA ARG A 109 -6.67 17.94 5.36
C ARG A 109 -5.82 18.95 6.16
N PRO A 110 -5.39 18.68 7.40
CA PRO A 110 -4.56 19.63 8.16
C PRO A 110 -3.16 19.88 7.57
N LEU A 111 -2.63 18.94 6.79
CA LEU A 111 -1.29 19.05 6.17
C LEU A 111 -1.30 19.87 4.87
N LEU A 112 -2.49 20.16 4.36
CA LEU A 112 -2.72 20.89 3.11
C LEU A 112 -3.26 22.30 3.39
N GLY A 113 -3.32 22.71 4.65
CA GLY A 113 -3.71 24.06 5.10
C GLY A 113 -2.67 25.11 4.76
#